data_AF-A0A0E0FKG4-F1
#
_entry.id   AF-A0A0E0FKG4-F1
#
_cell.length_a   1.000
_cell.length_b   1.000
_cell.length_c   1.000
_cell.angle_alpha   90.00
_cell.angle_beta   90.00
_cell.angle_gamma   90.00
#
_symmetry.space_group_name_H-M   'P 1'
#
loop_
_entity.id
_entity.type
_entity.pdbx_description
1 polymer ?
#
loop_
_entity_poly.entity_id
_entity_poly.type
_entity_poly.pdbx_seq_one_letter_code
_entity_poly.pdbx_strand_id
1 'polypeptide(L)'
;MPFLLSGNAARGVRRHGSPVIIAWAIVFFSVFASSEAQLQVGYYNYTCPRAEDLVRNVVRAAILRDPGNGPGLVRLFFHDCFVRLWASRFAAAMVKMGNLDVLTGSQGEIRKFCNRVN
;
A
#
# COMPACT_ATOMS: atom_id res chain seq x y z
N MET A 1 -43.20 -43.63 -22.73
CA MET A 1 -44.14 -44.29 -21.80
C MET A 1 -43.36 -44.81 -20.62
N PRO A 2 -43.89 -44.63 -19.41
CA PRO A 2 -43.40 -43.64 -18.44
C PRO A 2 -43.02 -44.35 -17.12
N PHE A 3 -42.50 -43.67 -16.10
CA PHE A 3 -43.34 -43.06 -15.07
C PHE A 3 -42.69 -41.81 -14.47
N LEU A 4 -43.52 -40.78 -14.38
CA LEU A 4 -43.32 -39.49 -13.74
C LEU A 4 -43.87 -39.53 -12.31
N LEU A 5 -43.38 -38.59 -11.49
CA LEU A 5 -43.96 -38.00 -10.26
C LEU A 5 -43.76 -38.72 -8.92
N SER A 6 -42.96 -38.10 -8.05
CA SER A 6 -43.39 -37.47 -6.77
C SER A 6 -42.11 -36.93 -6.07
N GLY A 7 -41.95 -35.68 -5.66
CA GLY A 7 -42.91 -34.76 -5.06
C GLY A 7 -42.60 -34.52 -3.57
N ASN A 8 -41.58 -33.70 -3.29
CA ASN A 8 -41.28 -32.91 -2.08
C ASN A 8 -41.20 -33.56 -0.68
N ALA A 9 -40.06 -33.32 0.00
CA ALA A 9 -40.03 -32.89 1.40
C ALA A 9 -38.69 -32.20 1.72
N ALA A 10 -38.54 -30.94 1.30
CA ALA A 10 -37.57 -30.03 1.90
C ALA A 10 -37.98 -29.81 3.36
N ARG A 11 -37.40 -30.57 4.29
CA ARG A 11 -37.53 -30.30 5.72
C ARG A 11 -36.81 -28.99 6.01
N GLY A 12 -37.60 -27.91 6.02
CA GLY A 12 -37.19 -26.60 6.48
C GLY A 12 -36.64 -26.72 7.91
N VAL A 13 -35.33 -26.53 8.05
CA VAL A 13 -34.75 -26.22 9.35
C VAL A 13 -35.28 -24.83 9.71
N ARG A 14 -36.39 -24.76 10.43
CA ARG A 14 -36.76 -23.53 11.14
C ARG A 14 -35.74 -23.32 12.25
N ARG A 15 -34.61 -22.70 11.90
CA ARG A 15 -33.74 -22.04 12.88
C ARG A 15 -34.52 -20.81 13.37
N HIS A 16 -35.30 -20.95 14.44
CA HIS A 16 -35.59 -19.79 15.29
C HIS A 16 -34.31 -19.47 16.07
N GLY A 17 -33.32 -18.91 15.36
CA GLY A 17 -32.30 -18.12 16.03
C GLY A 17 -32.98 -16.84 16.47
N SER A 18 -33.05 -16.60 17.79
CA SER A 18 -33.50 -15.32 18.32
C SER A 18 -32.80 -14.19 17.55
N PRO A 19 -33.50 -13.13 17.09
CA PRO A 19 -32.89 -12.05 16.31
C PRO A 19 -31.72 -11.41 17.05
N VAL A 20 -31.73 -11.51 18.39
CA VAL A 20 -30.64 -11.13 19.29
C VAL A 20 -29.35 -11.92 18.99
N ILE A 21 -29.42 -13.25 18.83
CA ILE A 21 -28.25 -14.10 18.56
C ILE A 21 -27.66 -13.78 17.19
N ILE A 22 -28.51 -13.52 16.20
CA ILE A 22 -28.06 -13.13 14.86
C ILE A 22 -27.39 -11.76 14.92
N ALA A 23 -27.95 -10.81 15.67
CA ALA A 23 -27.34 -9.50 15.88
C ALA A 23 -25.97 -9.60 16.57
N TRP A 24 -25.84 -10.40 17.64
CA TRP A 24 -24.55 -10.62 18.31
C TRP A 24 -23.54 -11.35 17.42
N ALA A 25 -23.97 -12.32 16.61
CA ALA A 25 -23.10 -13.00 15.67
C ALA A 25 -22.59 -12.04 14.56
N ILE A 26 -23.44 -11.13 14.07
CA ILE A 26 -23.06 -10.10 13.08
C ILE A 26 -22.08 -9.10 13.70
N VAL A 27 -22.33 -8.64 14.93
CA VAL A 27 -21.43 -7.74 15.67
C VAL A 27 -20.08 -8.41 15.93
N PHE A 28 -20.06 -9.68 16.33
CA PHE A 28 -18.82 -10.42 16.57
C PHE A 28 -18.03 -10.68 15.29
N PHE A 29 -18.71 -11.00 14.19
CA PHE A 29 -18.08 -11.23 12.88
C PHE A 29 -17.49 -9.95 12.27
N SER A 30 -18.11 -8.79 12.51
CA SER A 30 -17.62 -7.50 12.03
C SER A 30 -16.39 -6.98 12.79
N VAL A 31 -16.22 -7.33 14.06
CA VAL A 31 -14.99 -7.02 14.84
C VAL A 31 -13.77 -7.79 14.32
N PHE A 32 -13.95 -9.02 13.84
CA PHE A 32 -12.86 -9.86 13.33
C PHE A 32 -12.42 -9.51 11.90
N ALA A 33 -13.23 -8.75 11.15
CA ALA A 33 -12.96 -8.40 9.75
C ALA A 33 -12.15 -7.09 9.61
N SER A 34 -11.24 -6.79 10.54
CA SER A 34 -10.29 -5.69 10.36
C SER A 34 -9.22 -6.10 9.34
N SER A 35 -9.00 -5.27 8.31
CA SER A 35 -7.94 -5.47 7.33
C SER A 35 -6.60 -4.98 7.90
N GLU A 36 -5.61 -5.88 7.99
CA GLU A 36 -4.23 -5.52 8.31
C GLU A 36 -3.55 -4.87 7.10
N ALA A 37 -3.58 -3.53 7.03
CA ALA A 37 -2.71 -2.76 6.15
C ALA A 37 -1.35 -2.52 6.84
N GLN A 38 -0.65 -3.60 7.20
CA GLN A 38 0.63 -3.48 7.90
C GLN A 38 1.78 -3.23 6.92
N LEU A 39 2.54 -2.17 7.14
CA LEU A 39 3.78 -1.89 6.42
C LEU A 39 4.83 -2.95 6.79
N GLN A 40 5.18 -3.84 5.87
CA GLN A 40 6.21 -4.86 6.08
C GLN A 40 7.56 -4.40 5.51
N VAL A 41 8.62 -4.48 6.34
CA VAL A 41 10.01 -4.28 5.88
C VAL A 41 10.42 -5.49 5.04
N GLY A 42 11.02 -5.27 3.87
CA GLY A 42 11.38 -6.36 2.96
C GLY A 42 10.30 -6.72 1.95
N TYR A 43 9.19 -5.97 1.90
CA TYR A 43 8.11 -6.21 0.92
C TYR A 43 8.63 -6.24 -0.51
N TYR A 44 9.61 -5.40 -0.85
CA TYR A 44 10.17 -5.34 -2.20
C TYR A 44 11.35 -6.30 -2.42
N ASN A 45 11.74 -7.11 -1.44
CA ASN A 45 12.94 -7.93 -1.55
C ASN A 45 12.91 -8.89 -2.75
N TYR A 46 11.74 -9.46 -3.06
CA TYR A 46 11.57 -10.40 -4.18
C TYR A 46 11.41 -9.72 -5.55
N THR A 47 10.98 -8.47 -5.61
CA THR A 47 10.78 -7.73 -6.88
C THR A 47 11.97 -6.83 -7.20
N CYS A 48 12.43 -6.07 -6.19
CA CYS A 48 13.46 -5.05 -6.28
C CYS A 48 14.28 -5.01 -4.97
N PRO A 49 15.29 -5.89 -4.79
CA PRO A 49 16.03 -6.02 -3.53
C PRO A 49 16.81 -4.77 -3.12
N ARG A 50 17.10 -3.84 -4.05
CA ARG A 50 17.82 -2.59 -3.76
C ARG A 50 16.92 -1.41 -3.38
N ALA A 51 15.61 -1.57 -3.44
CA ALA A 51 14.68 -0.44 -3.26
C ALA A 51 14.79 0.16 -1.85
N GLU A 52 14.80 -0.70 -0.83
CA GLU A 52 14.80 -0.29 0.57
C GLU A 52 16.14 0.34 0.98
N ASP A 53 17.26 -0.19 0.49
CA ASP A 53 18.60 0.36 0.73
C ASP A 53 18.79 1.71 0.06
N LEU A 54 18.31 1.88 -1.18
CA LEU A 54 18.38 3.15 -1.89
C LEU A 54 17.61 4.25 -1.14
N VAL A 55 16.37 3.96 -0.76
CA VAL A 55 15.53 4.92 0.01
C VAL A 55 16.22 5.27 1.33
N ARG A 56 16.75 4.27 2.04
CA ARG A 56 17.47 4.47 3.30
C ARG A 56 18.70 5.37 3.12
N ASN A 57 19.48 5.17 2.06
CA ASN A 57 20.69 5.95 1.79
C ASN A 57 20.35 7.41 1.43
N VAL A 58 19.36 7.62 0.56
CA VAL A 58 18.93 8.97 0.17
C VAL A 58 18.32 9.72 1.35
N VAL A 59 17.43 9.07 2.13
CA VAL A 59 16.82 9.69 3.32
C VAL A 59 17.87 10.05 4.35
N ARG A 60 18.84 9.17 4.62
CA ARG A 60 19.95 9.46 5.53
C ARG A 60 20.79 10.64 5.05
N ALA A 61 21.19 10.65 3.77
CA ALA A 61 21.96 11.76 3.21
C ALA A 61 21.21 13.09 3.32
N ALA A 62 19.88 13.08 3.12
CA ALA A 62 19.04 14.26 3.26
C ALA A 62 18.92 14.74 4.71
N ILE A 63 18.82 13.84 5.70
CA ILE A 63 18.78 14.20 7.13
C ILE A 63 20.13 14.77 7.59
N LEU A 64 21.24 14.20 7.12
CA LEU A 64 22.59 14.70 7.45
C LEU A 64 22.81 16.12 6.88
N ARG A 65 22.18 16.44 5.75
CA ARG A 65 22.26 17.78 5.15
C ARG A 65 21.39 18.81 5.88
N ASP A 66 20.18 18.42 6.31
CA ASP A 66 19.28 19.26 7.08
C ASP A 66 18.52 18.39 8.11
N PRO A 67 18.85 18.53 9.40
CA PRO A 67 18.23 17.76 10.47
C PRO A 67 16.70 17.92 10.58
N GLY A 68 16.12 18.99 10.02
CA GLY A 68 14.67 19.20 9.98
C GLY A 68 13.91 18.23 9.08
N ASN A 69 14.60 17.56 8.15
CA ASN A 69 13.97 16.62 7.21
C ASN A 69 13.44 15.36 7.88
N GLY A 70 14.08 14.86 8.95
CA GLY A 70 13.63 13.68 9.70
C GLY A 70 12.26 13.87 10.35
N PRO A 71 12.11 14.81 11.31
CA PRO A 71 10.82 15.11 11.92
C PRO A 71 9.81 15.65 10.91
N GLY A 72 10.24 16.36 9.86
CA GLY A 72 9.38 16.81 8.76
C GLY A 72 8.77 15.65 7.97
N LEU A 73 9.56 14.62 7.65
CA LEU A 73 9.11 13.42 6.94
C LEU A 73 8.12 12.60 7.79
N VAL A 74 8.40 12.42 9.09
CA VAL A 74 7.49 11.74 10.01
C VAL A 74 6.19 12.52 10.18
N ARG A 75 6.27 13.84 10.39
CA ARG A 75 5.10 14.70 10.53
C ARG A 75 4.25 14.70 9.27
N LEU A 76 4.85 14.69 8.10
CA LEU A 76 4.13 14.54 6.84
C LEU A 76 3.36 13.23 6.78
N PHE A 77 4.03 12.11 7.05
CA PHE A 77 3.44 10.78 6.92
C PHE A 77 2.22 10.55 7.82
N PHE A 78 2.18 11.20 8.99
CA PHE A 78 1.10 11.04 9.96
C PHE A 78 0.13 12.23 10.05
N HIS A 79 0.49 13.42 9.53
CA HIS A 79 -0.33 14.62 9.60
C HIS A 79 -0.59 15.23 8.22
N ASP A 80 -1.29 14.49 7.35
CA ASP A 80 -1.76 14.87 6.01
C ASP A 80 -2.75 16.08 5.97
N CYS A 81 -2.40 17.18 6.64
CA CYS A 81 -3.08 18.45 6.50
C CYS A 81 -2.09 19.62 6.55
N PHE A 82 -1.11 19.62 5.64
CA PHE A 82 -0.28 20.78 5.33
C PHE A 82 -0.12 20.96 3.81
N VAL A 83 -1.27 20.96 3.13
CA VAL A 83 -1.43 20.74 1.68
C VAL A 83 -0.65 21.72 0.79
N ARG A 84 -0.35 22.95 1.24
CA ARG A 84 0.23 23.99 0.34
C ARG A 84 1.74 24.11 0.39
N LEU A 85 2.32 24.20 1.59
CA LEU A 85 3.76 24.40 1.70
C LEU A 85 4.52 23.07 1.62
N TRP A 86 3.92 21.94 2.03
CA TRP A 86 4.55 20.65 1.73
C TRP A 86 4.54 20.35 0.24
N ALA A 87 3.39 20.47 -0.44
CA ALA A 87 3.31 20.14 -1.86
C ALA A 87 4.31 20.95 -2.70
N SER A 88 4.51 22.24 -2.40
CA SER A 88 5.50 23.06 -3.10
C SER A 88 6.95 22.67 -2.78
N ARG A 89 7.29 22.38 -1.51
CA ARG A 89 8.65 21.97 -1.14
C ARG A 89 8.97 20.54 -1.56
N PHE A 90 7.98 19.65 -1.55
CA PHE A 90 8.08 18.28 -2.05
C PHE A 90 8.23 18.26 -3.57
N ALA A 91 7.39 19.02 -4.31
CA ALA A 91 7.55 19.15 -5.75
C ALA A 91 8.94 19.71 -6.12
N ALA A 92 9.42 20.74 -5.41
CA ALA A 92 10.76 21.28 -5.62
C ALA A 92 11.86 20.25 -5.31
N ALA A 93 11.71 19.45 -4.24
CA ALA A 93 12.65 18.39 -3.89
C ALA A 93 12.66 17.26 -4.94
N MET A 94 11.49 16.87 -5.46
CA MET A 94 11.36 15.83 -6.48
C MET A 94 11.93 16.26 -7.83
N VAL A 95 11.73 17.53 -8.23
CA VAL A 95 12.38 18.09 -9.43
C VAL A 95 13.89 18.12 -9.26
N LYS A 96 14.40 18.48 -8.07
CA LYS A 96 15.84 18.49 -7.81
C LYS A 96 16.44 17.09 -7.74
N MET A 97 15.71 16.13 -7.16
CA MET A 97 16.11 14.72 -7.08
C MET A 97 16.13 14.07 -8.46
N GLY A 98 15.13 14.37 -9.32
CA GLY A 98 15.06 13.85 -10.68
C GLY A 98 16.15 14.37 -11.62
N ASN A 99 16.90 15.41 -11.21
CA ASN A 99 18.05 15.95 -11.95
C ASN A 99 19.40 15.46 -11.41
N LEU A 100 19.43 14.58 -10.39
CA LEU A 100 20.67 13.99 -9.90
C LEU A 100 21.04 12.78 -10.75
N ASP A 101 22.31 12.72 -11.17
CA ASP A 101 22.93 11.58 -11.86
C ASP A 101 22.19 11.07 -13.12
N VAL A 102 21.36 11.92 -13.73
CA VAL A 102 20.77 11.62 -15.04
C VAL A 102 21.89 11.69 -16.08
N LEU A 103 22.22 10.53 -16.63
CA LEU A 103 23.20 10.40 -17.70
C LEU A 103 22.68 11.17 -18.92
N THR A 104 23.27 12.33 -19.17
CA THR A 104 22.98 13.18 -20.34
C THR A 104 24.13 13.12 -21.33
N GLY A 105 23.84 13.26 -22.62
CA GLY A 105 24.83 13.15 -23.70
C GLY A 105 25.24 11.71 -24.01
N SER A 106 26.50 11.48 -24.36
CA SER A 106 27.04 10.16 -24.75
C SER A 106 27.21 9.17 -23.58
N GLN A 107 26.98 9.62 -22.34
CA GLN A 107 27.13 8.80 -21.14
C GLN A 107 25.89 7.95 -20.82
N GLY A 108 24.78 8.12 -21.55
CA GLY A 108 23.52 7.41 -21.31
C GLY A 108 22.75 7.07 -22.58
N GLU A 109 21.89 6.06 -22.50
CA GLU A 109 20.97 5.64 -23.58
C GLU A 109 19.53 5.57 -23.05
N ILE A 110 18.55 5.90 -23.91
CA ILE A 110 17.12 5.77 -23.58
C ILE A 110 16.71 4.29 -23.69
N ARG A 111 16.50 3.65 -22.54
CA ARG A 111 16.04 2.26 -22.46
C ARG A 111 14.58 2.15 -22.92
N LYS A 112 14.34 1.37 -23.98
CA LYS A 112 12.97 1.04 -24.44
C LYS A 112 12.22 0.14 -23.46
N PHE A 113 12.95 -0.67 -22.69
CA PHE A 113 12.38 -1.59 -21.72
C PHE A 113 13.05 -1.40 -20.34
N CYS A 114 12.30 -0.89 -19.37
CA CYS A 114 12.80 -0.59 -18.02
C CYS A 114 13.00 -1.85 -17.16
N ASN A 115 12.49 -3.00 -17.59
CA ASN A 115 12.52 -4.25 -16.84
C ASN A 115 13.71 -5.17 -17.15
N ARG A 116 14.60 -4.81 -18.09
CA ARG A 116 15.75 -5.64 -18.48
C ARG A 116 17.00 -4.83 -18.75
N VAL A 117 18.10 -5.17 -18.10
CA VAL A 117 19.41 -4.54 -18.36
C VAL A 117 19.77 -4.77 -19.84
N ASN A 118 20.29 -3.74 -20.50
CA ASN A 118 20.79 -3.85 -21.89
C ASN A 118 22.06 -4.70 -21.90
#